data_AF-A0A9D1G1E2-F1
#
_entry.id   AF-A0A9D1G1E2-F1
#
_cell.length_a   1.000
_cell.length_b   1.000
_cell.length_c   1.000
_cell.angle_alpha   90.00
_cell.angle_beta   90.00
_cell.angle_gamma   90.00
#
_symmetry.space_group_name_H-M   'P 1'
#
loop_
_entity.id
_entity.type
_entity.pdbx_description
1 polymer ?
#
loop_
_entity_poly.entity_id
_entity_poly.type
_entity_poly.pdbx_seq_one_letter_code
_entity_poly.pdbx_strand_id
1 'polypeptide(L)'
;MPNPFETLGIDRAADRKAIHQAYRSLARRWHPDRFAAGPERAWAEGRMVEINSAYAECLRLAGSPSLEEESALADAEQLLRDNQPMHARRLLMGMAGRCPQWNYLFGRALSMLNEHEKAATYLGVAARQRPDNVEYARAYQEAEGKLYASRKHAFRRIFARGG
;
A
#
# COMPACT_ATOMS: atom_id res chain seq x y z
N MET A 1 17.53 16.31 11.72
CA MET A 1 16.99 15.32 10.77
C MET A 1 17.62 15.58 9.41
N PRO A 2 18.09 14.55 8.69
CA PRO A 2 18.60 14.72 7.32
C PRO A 2 17.50 15.29 6.43
N ASN A 3 17.89 16.01 5.39
CA ASN A 3 16.93 16.58 4.45
C ASN A 3 16.12 15.44 3.78
N PRO A 4 14.78 15.55 3.71
CA PRO A 4 13.95 14.48 3.15
C PRO A 4 14.22 14.24 1.65
N PHE A 5 14.51 15.28 0.87
CA PHE A 5 14.86 15.16 -0.55
C PHE A 5 16.21 14.46 -0.75
N GLU A 6 17.19 14.79 0.09
CA GLU A 6 18.51 14.14 0.07
C GLU A 6 18.40 12.65 0.47
N THR A 7 17.52 12.31 1.41
CA THR A 7 17.26 10.92 1.82
C THR A 7 16.64 10.11 0.68
N LEU A 8 15.82 10.74 -0.16
CA LEU A 8 15.28 10.14 -1.38
C LEU A 8 16.23 10.22 -2.58
N GLY A 9 17.33 10.98 -2.48
CA GLY A 9 18.30 11.18 -3.56
C GLY A 9 17.76 12.00 -4.73
N ILE A 10 16.91 12.98 -4.46
CA ILE A 10 16.28 13.85 -5.47
C ILE A 10 16.51 15.33 -5.14
N ASP A 11 16.30 16.19 -6.13
CA ASP A 11 16.38 17.64 -5.97
C ASP A 11 15.23 18.19 -5.11
N ARG A 12 15.43 19.31 -4.42
CA ARG A 12 14.40 19.97 -3.59
C ARG A 12 13.24 20.53 -4.42
N ALA A 13 13.47 20.79 -5.70
CA ALA A 13 12.46 21.20 -6.67
C ALA A 13 11.77 20.01 -7.38
N ALA A 14 12.04 18.76 -6.96
CA ALA A 14 11.42 17.59 -7.55
C ALA A 14 9.89 17.61 -7.39
N ASP A 15 9.19 17.23 -8.46
CA ASP A 15 7.74 17.10 -8.45
C ASP A 15 7.28 15.83 -7.71
N ARG A 16 5.97 15.76 -7.40
CA ARG A 16 5.37 14.58 -6.74
C ARG A 16 5.66 13.28 -7.49
N LYS A 17 5.66 13.31 -8.82
CA LYS A 17 5.96 12.15 -9.66
C LYS A 17 7.38 11.63 -9.43
N ALA A 18 8.39 12.50 -9.40
CA ALA A 18 9.76 12.16 -9.10
C ALA A 18 9.90 11.64 -7.65
N ILE A 19 9.22 12.27 -6.68
CA ILE A 19 9.16 11.80 -5.29
C ILE A 19 8.66 10.34 -5.22
N HIS A 20 7.56 10.03 -5.88
CA HIS A 20 7.01 8.67 -5.94
C HIS A 20 7.92 7.67 -6.65
N GLN A 21 8.62 8.09 -7.71
CA GLN A 21 9.53 7.22 -8.45
C GLN A 21 10.80 6.90 -7.66
N ALA A 22 11.36 7.89 -6.97
CA ALA A 22 12.49 7.72 -6.06
C ALA A 22 12.11 6.79 -4.90
N TYR A 23 10.95 7.03 -4.27
CA TYR A 23 10.41 6.17 -3.23
C TYR A 23 10.26 4.72 -3.69
N ARG A 24 9.60 4.47 -4.82
CA ARG A 24 9.43 3.10 -5.36
C ARG A 24 10.76 2.40 -5.63
N SER A 25 11.74 3.15 -6.15
CA SER A 25 13.06 2.60 -6.45
C SER A 25 13.82 2.22 -5.18
N LEU A 26 13.77 3.06 -4.15
CA LEU A 26 14.37 2.81 -2.85
C LEU A 26 13.65 1.68 -2.10
N ALA A 27 12.32 1.69 -2.09
CA ALA A 27 11.52 0.64 -1.46
C ALA A 27 11.81 -0.73 -2.09
N ARG A 28 11.92 -0.80 -3.43
CA ARG A 28 12.29 -2.04 -4.13
C ARG A 28 13.71 -2.52 -3.82
N ARG A 29 14.62 -1.61 -3.45
CA ARG A 29 15.99 -1.97 -3.04
C ARG A 29 16.04 -2.44 -1.59
N TRP A 30 15.30 -1.77 -0.72
CA TRP A 30 15.38 -1.91 0.74
C TRP A 30 14.22 -2.68 1.38
N HIS A 31 13.33 -3.31 0.59
CA HIS A 31 12.22 -4.08 1.15
C HIS A 31 12.74 -5.23 2.02
N PRO A 32 12.29 -5.38 3.28
CA PRO A 32 12.81 -6.39 4.21
C PRO A 32 12.68 -7.82 3.69
N ASP A 33 11.64 -8.13 2.90
CA ASP A 33 11.47 -9.45 2.27
C ASP A 33 12.59 -9.82 1.29
N ARG A 34 13.43 -8.87 0.87
CA ARG A 34 14.61 -9.15 0.04
C ARG A 34 15.80 -9.67 0.85
N PHE A 35 15.72 -9.61 2.17
CA PHE A 35 16.80 -9.97 3.08
C PHE A 35 16.37 -11.19 3.90
N ALA A 36 17.29 -12.13 4.08
CA ALA A 36 17.06 -13.26 4.97
C ALA A 36 16.84 -12.78 6.41
N ALA A 37 16.17 -13.58 7.23
CA ALA A 37 16.03 -13.28 8.64
C ALA A 37 17.42 -13.16 9.28
N GLY A 38 17.73 -12.00 9.87
CA GLY A 38 19.06 -11.69 10.37
C GLY A 38 19.29 -10.18 10.54
N PRO A 39 20.50 -9.78 10.96
CA PRO A 39 20.88 -8.38 11.16
C PRO A 39 20.65 -7.49 9.92
N GLU A 40 20.84 -8.04 8.72
CA GLU A 40 20.66 -7.34 7.45
C GLU A 40 19.21 -6.94 7.22
N ARG A 41 18.27 -7.80 7.62
CA ARG A 41 16.83 -7.49 7.56
C ARG A 41 16.47 -6.38 8.53
N ALA A 42 16.97 -6.43 9.76
CA ALA A 42 16.74 -5.36 10.74
C ALA A 42 17.30 -4.01 10.25
N TRP A 43 18.46 -4.04 9.59
CA TRP A 43 19.03 -2.86 8.96
C TRP A 43 18.18 -2.33 7.79
N ALA A 44 17.70 -3.22 6.92
CA ALA A 44 16.78 -2.85 5.84
C ALA A 44 15.44 -2.29 6.34
N GLU A 45 14.91 -2.82 7.45
CA GLU A 45 13.73 -2.29 8.13
C GLU A 45 13.98 -0.85 8.63
N GLY A 46 15.09 -0.60 9.31
CA GLY A 46 15.49 0.75 9.73
C GLY A 46 15.61 1.70 8.54
N ARG A 47 16.25 1.26 7.44
CA ARG A 47 16.39 2.06 6.23
C ARG A 47 15.03 2.37 5.57
N MET A 48 14.11 1.41 5.56
CA MET A 48 12.76 1.61 5.05
C MET A 48 11.97 2.62 5.89
N VAL A 49 12.14 2.62 7.21
CA VAL A 49 11.53 3.64 8.10
C VAL A 49 11.98 5.04 7.72
N GLU A 50 13.28 5.25 7.50
CA GLU A 50 13.82 6.54 7.05
C GLU A 50 13.26 6.95 5.68
N ILE A 51 13.23 6.03 4.72
CA ILE A 51 12.70 6.27 3.37
C ILE A 51 11.22 6.64 3.43
N ASN A 52 10.43 5.94 4.23
CA ASN A 52 8.99 6.21 4.42
C ASN A 52 8.77 7.60 5.04
N SER A 53 9.55 7.96 6.06
CA SER A 53 9.49 9.27 6.71
C SER A 53 9.83 10.40 5.75
N ALA A 54 10.95 10.28 5.02
CA ALA A 54 11.38 11.26 4.02
C ALA A 54 10.35 11.42 2.89
N TYR A 55 9.79 10.31 2.41
CA TYR A 55 8.73 10.32 1.40
C TYR A 55 7.47 11.06 1.86
N ALA A 56 6.98 10.79 3.07
CA ALA A 56 5.83 11.48 3.62
C ALA A 56 6.07 13.00 3.71
N GLU A 57 7.27 13.40 4.17
CA GLU A 57 7.62 14.81 4.29
C GLU A 57 7.79 15.51 2.92
N CYS A 58 8.44 14.86 1.95
CA CYS A 58 8.53 15.38 0.59
C CYS A 58 7.16 15.61 -0.03
N LEU A 59 6.21 14.68 0.16
CA LEU A 59 4.85 14.85 -0.35
C LEU A 59 4.09 15.97 0.36
N ARG A 60 4.33 16.18 1.65
CA ARG A 60 3.75 17.30 2.40
C ARG A 60 4.25 18.64 1.86
N LEU A 61 5.56 18.72 1.56
CA LEU A 61 6.21 19.91 1.01
C LEU A 61 5.81 20.19 -0.44
N ALA A 62 5.58 19.14 -1.24
CA ALA A 62 5.16 19.26 -2.64
C ALA A 62 3.69 19.68 -2.82
N GLY A 63 2.92 19.86 -1.73
CA GLY A 63 1.54 20.33 -1.77
C GLY A 63 0.51 19.24 -2.06
N SER A 64 -0.71 19.65 -2.41
CA SER A 64 -1.84 18.74 -2.67
C SER A 64 -1.57 17.78 -3.85
N PRO A 65 -2.29 16.64 -3.92
CA PRO A 65 -2.30 15.79 -5.10
C PRO A 65 -2.63 16.57 -6.37
N SER A 66 -2.11 16.13 -7.52
CA SER A 66 -2.49 16.76 -8.78
C SER A 66 -3.93 16.38 -9.18
N LEU A 67 -4.58 17.20 -10.00
CA LEU A 67 -5.91 16.91 -10.55
C LEU A 67 -5.96 15.55 -11.29
N GLU A 68 -4.87 15.17 -11.94
CA GLU A 68 -4.74 13.86 -12.59
C GLU A 68 -4.73 12.71 -11.58
N GLU A 69 -4.06 12.87 -10.43
CA GLU A 69 -4.06 11.87 -9.36
C GLU A 69 -5.46 11.73 -8.74
N GLU A 70 -6.15 12.85 -8.52
CA GLU A 70 -7.52 12.87 -8.00
C GLU A 70 -8.50 12.20 -8.96
N SER A 71 -8.43 12.52 -10.26
CA SER A 71 -9.26 11.89 -11.29
C SER A 71 -9.02 10.38 -11.35
N ALA A 72 -7.77 9.93 -11.33
CA ALA A 72 -7.44 8.51 -11.39
C ALA A 72 -7.96 7.73 -10.15
N LEU A 73 -7.99 8.36 -8.97
CA LEU A 73 -8.60 7.76 -7.77
C LEU A 73 -10.12 7.65 -7.91
N ALA A 74 -10.77 8.70 -8.41
CA ALA A 74 -12.22 8.71 -8.65
C ALA A 74 -12.63 7.64 -9.68
N ASP A 75 -11.86 7.49 -10.77
CA ASP A 75 -12.08 6.47 -11.79
C ASP A 75 -11.89 5.06 -11.20
N ALA A 76 -10.85 4.84 -10.40
CA ALA A 76 -10.64 3.57 -9.71
C ALA A 76 -11.81 3.21 -8.78
N GLU A 77 -12.35 4.19 -8.07
CA GLU A 77 -13.52 4.00 -7.21
C GLU A 77 -14.78 3.67 -8.00
N GLN A 78 -15.01 4.33 -9.14
CA GLN A 78 -16.10 4.01 -10.06
C GLN A 78 -15.98 2.57 -10.59
N LEU A 79 -14.78 2.17 -11.03
CA LEU A 79 -14.54 0.79 -11.49
C LEU A 79 -14.84 -0.25 -10.41
N LEU A 80 -14.57 0.03 -9.13
CA LEU A 80 -14.94 -0.86 -8.03
C LEU A 80 -16.44 -0.91 -7.78
N ARG A 81 -17.14 0.23 -7.90
CA ARG A 81 -18.61 0.27 -7.83
C ARG A 81 -19.25 -0.56 -8.95
N ASP A 82 -18.65 -0.55 -10.12
CA ASP A 82 -19.11 -1.31 -11.29
C ASP A 82 -18.66 -2.78 -11.29
N ASN A 83 -18.13 -3.27 -10.16
CA ASN A 83 -17.63 -4.63 -9.99
C ASN A 83 -16.51 -5.02 -10.97
N GLN A 84 -15.62 -4.07 -11.31
CA GLN A 84 -14.47 -4.26 -12.21
C GLN A 84 -13.12 -4.18 -11.48
N PRO A 85 -12.83 -5.09 -10.53
CA PRO A 85 -11.65 -4.99 -9.67
C PRO A 85 -10.33 -5.15 -10.42
N MET A 86 -10.31 -5.87 -11.56
CA MET A 86 -9.09 -6.01 -12.38
C MET A 86 -8.70 -4.70 -13.08
N HIS A 87 -9.67 -3.94 -13.57
CA HIS A 87 -9.43 -2.64 -14.19
C HIS A 87 -8.98 -1.62 -13.15
N ALA A 88 -9.67 -1.57 -12.00
CA ALA A 88 -9.27 -0.72 -10.87
C ALA A 88 -7.83 -1.03 -10.44
N ARG A 89 -7.48 -2.31 -10.26
CA ARG A 89 -6.13 -2.74 -9.92
C ARG A 89 -5.09 -2.27 -10.94
N ARG A 90 -5.38 -2.42 -12.24
CA ARG A 90 -4.46 -1.98 -13.32
C ARG A 90 -4.23 -0.47 -13.29
N LEU A 91 -5.31 0.31 -13.19
CA LEU A 91 -5.24 1.77 -13.11
C LEU A 91 -4.40 2.22 -11.90
N LEU A 92 -4.72 1.69 -10.73
CA LEU A 92 -4.02 1.99 -9.47
C LEU A 92 -2.53 1.60 -9.52
N MET A 93 -2.17 0.48 -10.17
CA MET A 93 -0.76 0.10 -10.36
C MET A 93 0.02 1.11 -11.21
N GLY A 94 -0.65 1.77 -12.17
CA GLY A 94 -0.05 2.82 -13.00
C GLY A 94 0.20 4.13 -12.25
N MET A 95 -0.58 4.40 -11.20
CA MET A 95 -0.36 5.57 -10.36
C MET A 95 0.96 5.49 -9.61
N ALA A 96 1.60 6.63 -9.42
CA ALA A 96 2.82 6.74 -8.63
C ALA A 96 2.49 6.90 -7.13
N GLY A 97 1.42 7.65 -6.82
CA GLY A 97 0.94 7.91 -5.47
C GLY A 97 0.40 6.69 -4.72
N ARG A 98 0.74 6.60 -3.43
CA ARG A 98 0.30 5.56 -2.49
C ARG A 98 -0.32 6.18 -1.24
N CYS A 99 -1.23 7.13 -1.45
CA CYS A 99 -1.96 7.80 -0.39
C CYS A 99 -2.93 6.83 0.33
N PRO A 100 -3.52 7.23 1.48
CA PRO A 100 -4.46 6.37 2.20
C PRO A 100 -5.64 5.89 1.33
N GLN A 101 -6.19 6.78 0.50
CA GLN A 101 -7.28 6.43 -0.43
C GLN A 101 -6.84 5.42 -1.49
N TRP A 102 -5.64 5.57 -2.05
CA TRP A 102 -5.07 4.58 -2.96
C TRP A 102 -4.96 3.20 -2.29
N ASN A 103 -4.43 3.14 -1.06
CA ASN A 103 -4.29 1.88 -0.30
C ASN A 103 -5.66 1.25 -0.04
N TYR A 104 -6.65 2.07 0.28
CA TYR A 104 -8.03 1.62 0.47
C TYR A 104 -8.61 1.00 -0.81
N LEU A 105 -8.57 1.72 -1.94
CA LEU A 105 -9.12 1.26 -3.21
C LEU A 105 -8.39 0.01 -3.72
N PHE A 106 -7.06 -0.03 -3.62
CA PHE A 106 -6.26 -1.18 -4.03
C PHE A 106 -6.56 -2.40 -3.15
N GLY A 107 -6.65 -2.21 -1.83
CA GLY A 107 -7.04 -3.25 -0.89
C GLY A 107 -8.44 -3.79 -1.15
N ARG A 108 -9.41 -2.94 -1.51
CA ARG A 108 -10.75 -3.37 -1.95
C ARG A 108 -10.72 -4.18 -3.23
N ALA A 109 -9.97 -3.74 -4.24
CA ALA A 109 -9.78 -4.49 -5.48
C ALA A 109 -9.25 -5.90 -5.21
N LEU A 110 -8.21 -6.01 -4.36
CA LEU A 110 -7.63 -7.30 -3.96
C LEU A 110 -8.63 -8.17 -3.17
N SER A 111 -9.44 -7.58 -2.30
CA SER A 111 -10.48 -8.29 -1.54
C SER A 111 -11.52 -8.92 -2.46
N MET A 112 -11.94 -8.19 -3.51
CA MET A 112 -12.87 -8.70 -4.54
C MET A 112 -12.24 -9.80 -5.42
N LEU A 113 -10.91 -9.79 -5.56
CA LEU A 113 -10.15 -10.82 -6.28
C LEU A 113 -9.79 -12.03 -5.39
N ASN A 114 -10.30 -12.10 -4.16
CA ASN A 114 -9.98 -13.11 -3.15
C ASN A 114 -8.49 -13.15 -2.73
N GLU A 115 -7.72 -12.08 -2.97
CA GLU A 115 -6.35 -11.92 -2.46
C GLU A 115 -6.36 -11.40 -1.01
N HIS A 116 -6.98 -12.16 -0.10
CA HIS A 116 -7.35 -11.70 1.25
C HIS A 116 -6.16 -11.26 2.12
N GLU A 117 -5.02 -11.92 2.02
CA GLU A 117 -3.83 -11.58 2.82
C GLU A 117 -3.32 -10.19 2.46
N LYS A 118 -3.11 -9.94 1.16
CA LYS A 118 -2.68 -8.63 0.67
C LYS A 118 -3.77 -7.57 0.92
N ALA A 119 -5.03 -7.91 0.72
CA ALA A 119 -6.14 -7.00 0.98
C ALA A 119 -6.10 -6.48 2.43
N ALA A 120 -5.92 -7.38 3.42
CA ALA A 120 -5.78 -7.00 4.82
C ALA A 120 -4.57 -6.09 5.04
N THR A 121 -3.42 -6.37 4.42
CA THR A 121 -2.22 -5.51 4.50
C THR A 121 -2.52 -4.08 4.04
N TYR A 122 -3.04 -3.90 2.82
CA TYR A 122 -3.28 -2.56 2.26
C TYR A 122 -4.40 -1.81 2.97
N LEU A 123 -5.49 -2.48 3.34
CA LEU A 123 -6.59 -1.86 4.09
C LEU A 123 -6.15 -1.47 5.50
N GLY A 124 -5.29 -2.27 6.14
CA GLY A 124 -4.71 -1.95 7.45
C GLY A 124 -3.79 -0.73 7.38
N VAL A 125 -3.01 -0.57 6.30
CA VAL A 125 -2.22 0.65 6.07
C VAL A 125 -3.13 1.86 5.93
N ALA A 126 -4.18 1.79 5.12
CA ALA A 126 -5.13 2.88 4.94
C ALA A 126 -5.80 3.30 6.25
N ALA A 127 -6.30 2.32 7.03
CA ALA A 127 -6.96 2.57 8.31
C ALA A 127 -6.01 3.19 9.35
N ARG A 128 -4.74 2.76 9.42
CA ARG A 128 -3.75 3.37 10.32
C ARG A 128 -3.38 4.80 9.91
N GLN A 129 -3.35 5.10 8.63
CA GLN A 129 -3.04 6.45 8.12
C GLN A 129 -4.20 7.43 8.30
N ARG A 130 -5.46 6.95 8.31
CA ARG A 130 -6.68 7.75 8.51
C ARG A 130 -7.57 7.08 9.56
N PRO A 131 -7.17 7.10 10.85
CA PRO A 131 -7.92 6.43 11.92
C PRO A 131 -9.31 7.04 12.16
N ASP A 132 -9.52 8.28 11.71
CA ASP A 132 -10.80 8.99 11.71
C ASP A 132 -11.78 8.48 10.63
N ASN A 133 -11.30 7.74 9.62
CA ASN A 133 -12.13 7.24 8.54
C ASN A 133 -12.74 5.86 8.87
N VAL A 134 -14.02 5.88 9.25
CA VAL A 134 -14.78 4.67 9.65
C VAL A 134 -14.90 3.65 8.50
N GLU A 135 -14.96 4.09 7.25
CA GLU A 135 -15.05 3.18 6.10
C GLU A 135 -13.77 2.37 5.93
N TYR A 136 -12.60 2.99 6.17
CA TYR A 136 -11.31 2.31 6.05
C TYR A 136 -11.15 1.29 7.17
N ALA A 137 -11.52 1.67 8.40
CA ALA A 137 -11.53 0.77 9.55
C ALA A 137 -12.44 -0.44 9.30
N ARG A 138 -13.66 -0.21 8.80
CA ARG A 138 -14.61 -1.29 8.47
C ARG A 138 -14.06 -2.22 7.40
N ALA A 139 -13.55 -1.68 6.30
CA ALA A 139 -13.00 -2.50 5.21
C ALA A 139 -11.81 -3.35 5.68
N TYR A 140 -10.96 -2.81 6.56
CA TYR A 140 -9.88 -3.58 7.17
C TYR A 140 -10.40 -4.75 8.00
N GLN A 141 -11.38 -4.52 8.89
CA GLN A 141 -12.00 -5.57 9.71
C GLN A 141 -12.64 -6.68 8.86
N GLU A 142 -13.34 -6.31 7.78
CA GLU A 142 -13.91 -7.29 6.84
C GLU A 142 -12.83 -8.14 6.16
N ALA A 143 -11.70 -7.52 5.77
CA ALA A 143 -10.60 -8.24 5.15
C ALA A 143 -9.90 -9.18 6.14
N GLU A 144 -9.73 -8.78 7.40
CA GLU A 144 -9.20 -9.66 8.45
C GLU A 144 -10.11 -10.87 8.70
N GLY A 145 -11.43 -10.66 8.74
CA GLY A 145 -12.40 -11.75 8.86
C GLY A 145 -12.30 -12.76 7.71
N LYS A 146 -12.18 -12.28 6.46
CA LYS A 146 -11.99 -13.14 5.28
C LYS A 146 -10.65 -13.89 5.32
N LEU A 147 -9.56 -13.23 5.75
CA LEU A 147 -8.25 -13.87 5.90
C LEU A 147 -8.27 -14.96 6.96
N TYR A 148 -8.91 -14.71 8.11
CA TYR A 148 -9.09 -15.71 9.15
C TYR A 148 -9.87 -16.93 8.64
N ALA A 149 -10.99 -16.69 7.94
CA ALA A 149 -11.78 -17.75 7.34
C ALA A 149 -10.98 -18.57 6.30
N SER A 150 -10.19 -17.93 5.43
CA SER A 150 -9.40 -18.62 4.40
C SER A 150 -8.33 -19.52 5.03
N ARG A 151 -7.63 -19.04 6.06
CA ARG A 151 -6.64 -19.82 6.82
C ARG A 151 -7.26 -21.02 7.52
N LYS A 152 -8.45 -20.85 8.12
CA LYS A 152 -9.20 -21.96 8.75
C LYS A 152 -9.60 -23.04 7.73
N HIS A 153 -10.03 -22.66 6.53
CA HIS A 153 -10.37 -23.62 5.47
C HIS A 153 -9.13 -24.37 4.96
N ALA A 154 -8.01 -23.67 4.75
CA ALA A 154 -6.75 -24.30 4.35
C ALA A 154 -6.29 -25.33 5.38
N PHE A 155 -6.36 -25.00 6.68
CA PHE A 155 -6.05 -25.92 7.76
C PHE A 155 -6.93 -27.18 7.69
N ARG A 156 -8.26 -27.04 7.62
CA ARG A 156 -9.18 -28.20 7.55
C ARG A 156 -8.89 -29.13 6.36
N ARG A 157 -8.49 -28.59 5.20
CA ARG A 157 -8.17 -29.40 4.01
C ARG A 157 -6.91 -30.24 4.17
N ILE A 158 -5.91 -29.77 4.92
CA ILE A 158 -4.66 -30.50 5.16
C ILE A 158 -4.95 -31.71 6.06
N PHE A 159 -5.76 -31.53 7.11
CA PHE A 159 -6.04 -32.59 8.09
C PHE A 159 -7.17 -33.54 7.66
N ALA A 160 -8.01 -33.20 6.68
CA ALA A 160 -9.04 -34.08 6.14
C ALA A 160 -8.54 -35.11 5.11
N ARG A 161 -7.26 -35.04 4.70
CA ARG A 161 -6.64 -35.96 3.71
C ARG A 161 -5.68 -36.98 4.32
N GLY A 162 -5.51 -36.97 5.64
CA GLY A 162 -4.57 -37.83 6.36
C GLY A 162 -5.22 -38.82 7.34
N GLY A 163 -6.51 -39.11 7.18
CA GLY A 163 -7.27 -40.06 7.99
C GLY A 163 -7.95 -41.11 7.13
#